data_AF-A0AAW2WAC4-F1
#
_entry.id   AF-A0AAW2WAC4-F1
#
_cell.length_a   1.000
_cell.length_b   1.000
_cell.length_c   1.000
_cell.angle_alpha   90.00
_cell.angle_beta   90.00
_cell.angle_gamma   90.00
#
_symmetry.space_group_name_H-M   'P 1'
#
loop_
_entity.id
_entity.type
_entity.pdbx_description
1 polymer ?
#
loop_
_entity_poly.entity_id
_entity_poly.type
_entity_poly.pdbx_seq_one_letter_code
_entity_poly.pdbx_strand_id
1 'polypeptide(L)'
;MSETSESEIHSVRFVHIVSGAGRLLPSASRWNSIELDFNLLPRTSNGYNSLPSRFSKSIDFNLRLSNKTYFKRCIYVSIFIVVFVPVLVLLMHFLTHKKEIGENSKDLRLALSQALLFFDAQKSGHLQQNSTINFRGNSGLNDGKDGNTNADLVGGFYDSGNNIKFSFSTAYTVTLLSWTVVEYKQKYADIGELDHVKDIIKWAVIICSNFSSLQIQAQIQPFCILR
;
A
#
# COMPACT_ATOMS: atom_id res chain seq x y z
N MET A 1 -0.77 -46.17 -37.96
CA MET A 1 -1.90 -45.53 -38.64
C MET A 1 -2.59 -44.68 -37.60
N SER A 2 -2.67 -43.38 -37.86
CA SER A 2 -3.13 -42.32 -36.94
C SER A 2 -4.63 -42.41 -36.70
N GLU A 3 -5.10 -42.29 -35.46
CA GLU A 3 -6.42 -41.76 -35.16
C GLU A 3 -6.45 -41.23 -33.71
N THR A 4 -6.88 -39.98 -33.60
CA THR A 4 -6.69 -39.02 -32.51
C THR A 4 -7.76 -39.12 -31.42
N SER A 5 -7.31 -38.94 -30.18
CA SER A 5 -8.10 -38.89 -28.95
C SER A 5 -8.83 -37.54 -28.74
N GLU A 6 -10.07 -37.68 -28.23
CA GLU A 6 -10.81 -36.82 -27.29
C GLU A 6 -10.68 -35.29 -27.34
N SER A 7 -11.82 -34.62 -27.54
CA SER A 7 -12.42 -33.79 -26.48
C SER A 7 -13.80 -33.25 -26.90
N GLU A 8 -14.84 -33.70 -26.19
CA GLU A 8 -16.09 -32.95 -26.00
C GLU A 8 -15.78 -31.65 -25.26
N ILE A 9 -16.27 -30.49 -25.74
CA ILE A 9 -16.79 -29.43 -24.85
C ILE A 9 -17.94 -28.69 -25.56
N HIS A 10 -19.12 -28.83 -24.95
CA HIS A 10 -20.33 -28.03 -25.01
C HIS A 10 -20.25 -26.65 -25.71
N SER A 11 -21.07 -26.49 -26.76
CA SER A 11 -21.46 -25.20 -27.31
C SER A 11 -22.38 -24.47 -26.33
N VAL A 12 -21.86 -23.45 -25.66
CA VAL A 12 -22.65 -22.59 -24.78
C VAL A 12 -23.53 -21.69 -25.63
N ARG A 13 -24.84 -21.93 -25.52
CA ARG A 13 -25.91 -21.16 -26.16
C ARG A 13 -26.12 -19.85 -25.41
N PHE A 14 -25.68 -18.73 -25.98
CA PHE A 14 -26.10 -17.41 -25.51
C PHE A 14 -27.37 -16.98 -26.24
N VAL A 15 -28.50 -17.08 -25.55
CA VAL A 15 -29.78 -16.53 -25.99
C VAL A 15 -29.88 -15.11 -25.44
N HIS A 16 -29.72 -14.09 -26.28
CA HIS A 16 -30.19 -12.76 -25.94
C HIS A 16 -31.68 -12.65 -26.27
N ILE A 17 -32.47 -12.50 -25.21
CA ILE A 17 -33.93 -12.38 -25.24
C ILE A 17 -34.32 -11.09 -25.97
N VAL A 18 -35.16 -11.24 -26.98
CA VAL A 18 -35.84 -10.14 -27.68
C VAL A 18 -37.01 -9.69 -26.81
N SER A 19 -37.00 -8.41 -26.42
CA SER A 19 -38.10 -7.79 -25.69
C SER A 19 -39.34 -7.71 -26.58
N GLY A 20 -40.48 -8.17 -26.03
CA GLY A 20 -41.78 -8.25 -26.68
C GLY A 20 -42.32 -6.89 -27.12
N ALA A 21 -42.10 -6.58 -28.39
CA ALA A 21 -42.98 -5.74 -29.18
C ALA A 21 -42.94 -6.33 -30.60
N GLY A 22 -44.10 -6.78 -31.10
CA GLY A 22 -44.27 -7.31 -32.46
C GLY A 22 -44.11 -6.24 -33.56
N ARG A 23 -42.97 -5.55 -33.57
CA ARG A 23 -42.52 -4.70 -34.67
C ARG A 23 -41.14 -5.17 -35.11
N LEU A 24 -41.06 -5.57 -36.39
CA LEU A 24 -39.78 -5.70 -37.10
C LEU A 24 -39.13 -4.32 -37.11
N LEU A 25 -38.23 -4.05 -36.16
CA LEU A 25 -37.30 -2.94 -36.31
C LEU A 25 -36.37 -3.28 -37.47
N PRO A 26 -36.16 -2.36 -38.44
CA PRO A 26 -35.17 -2.58 -39.48
C PRO A 26 -33.83 -2.86 -38.80
N SER A 27 -33.25 -3.99 -39.18
CA SER A 27 -32.00 -4.54 -38.66
C SER A 27 -30.94 -3.47 -38.41
N ALA A 28 -30.39 -3.47 -37.19
CA ALA A 28 -29.32 -2.59 -36.74
C ALA A 28 -27.96 -2.86 -37.43
N SER A 29 -27.96 -3.47 -38.62
CA SER A 29 -26.79 -3.69 -39.48
C SER A 29 -26.60 -2.59 -40.53
N ARG A 30 -27.41 -1.53 -40.50
CA ARG A 30 -27.32 -0.40 -41.44
C ARG A 30 -26.42 0.73 -40.93
N TRP A 31 -25.34 0.38 -40.24
CA TRP A 31 -24.31 1.34 -39.85
C TRP A 31 -23.63 1.88 -41.11
N ASN A 32 -23.66 3.20 -41.28
CA ASN A 32 -22.83 3.91 -42.24
C ASN A 32 -21.36 3.60 -41.93
N SER A 33 -20.75 2.64 -42.63
CA SER A 33 -19.31 2.47 -42.61
C SER A 33 -18.67 3.67 -43.31
N ILE A 34 -17.93 4.49 -42.54
CA ILE A 34 -17.08 5.52 -43.10
C ILE A 34 -15.78 4.83 -43.51
N GLU A 35 -15.60 4.59 -44.79
CA GLU A 35 -14.36 4.06 -45.36
C GLU A 35 -13.41 5.23 -45.60
N LEU A 36 -12.29 5.28 -44.87
CA LEU A 36 -11.26 6.31 -45.02
C LEU A 36 -10.18 5.78 -45.97
N ASP A 37 -10.25 6.17 -47.25
CA ASP A 37 -9.24 5.84 -48.25
C ASP A 37 -8.24 7.00 -48.38
N PHE A 38 -6.98 6.76 -48.01
CA PHE A 38 -5.94 7.79 -47.99
C PHE A 38 -5.08 7.82 -49.27
N ASN A 39 -5.39 7.04 -50.32
CA ASN A 39 -4.71 7.04 -51.62
C ASN A 39 -3.16 7.05 -51.55
N LEU A 40 -2.58 6.45 -50.51
CA LEU A 40 -1.13 6.50 -50.23
C LEU A 40 -0.33 5.38 -50.92
N LEU A 41 -0.99 4.38 -51.53
CA LEU A 41 -0.35 3.27 -52.26
C LEU A 41 -1.06 2.96 -53.61
N PRO A 42 -0.35 2.40 -54.60
CA PRO A 42 -0.95 1.99 -55.88
C PRO A 42 -1.95 0.84 -55.68
N ARG A 43 -3.17 1.00 -56.18
CA ARG A 43 -4.26 0.03 -56.05
C ARG A 43 -4.01 -1.19 -56.95
N THR A 44 -3.85 -2.37 -56.36
CA THR A 44 -3.80 -3.64 -57.10
C THR A 44 -5.21 -4.07 -57.48
N SER A 45 -5.48 -4.26 -58.78
CA SER A 45 -6.79 -4.64 -59.28
C SER A 45 -7.01 -6.15 -59.13
N ASN A 46 -7.54 -6.62 -57.99
CA ASN A 46 -8.14 -7.94 -57.92
C ASN A 46 -9.65 -7.83 -58.13
N GLY A 47 -10.14 -8.54 -59.16
CA GLY A 47 -11.46 -8.39 -59.81
C GLY A 47 -12.70 -8.82 -59.01
N TYR A 48 -12.76 -8.58 -57.70
CA TYR A 48 -13.99 -8.68 -56.94
C TYR A 48 -14.65 -7.30 -56.84
N ASN A 49 -15.49 -6.97 -57.82
CA ASN A 49 -16.29 -5.75 -57.79
C ASN A 49 -17.39 -5.90 -56.72
N SER A 50 -17.20 -5.32 -55.53
CA SER A 50 -18.28 -5.09 -54.59
C SER A 50 -19.27 -4.09 -55.21
N LEU A 51 -20.56 -4.48 -55.30
CA LEU A 51 -21.60 -3.54 -55.74
C LEU A 51 -21.63 -2.33 -54.81
N PRO A 52 -21.63 -1.09 -55.33
CA PRO A 52 -21.64 0.09 -54.48
C PRO A 52 -22.96 0.15 -53.71
N SER A 53 -22.87 0.35 -52.39
CA SER A 53 -24.05 0.59 -51.57
C SER A 53 -24.70 1.90 -52.01
N ARG A 54 -26.03 1.89 -52.23
CA ARG A 54 -26.78 3.03 -52.79
C ARG A 54 -26.79 4.29 -51.88
N PHE A 55 -26.13 4.25 -50.72
CA PHE A 55 -26.15 5.30 -49.70
C PHE A 55 -24.76 5.62 -49.08
N SER A 56 -23.64 5.16 -49.67
CA SER A 56 -22.31 5.56 -49.15
C SER A 56 -22.01 7.00 -49.54
N LYS A 57 -21.92 7.89 -48.55
CA LYS A 57 -21.47 9.27 -48.71
C LYS A 57 -19.98 9.31 -48.38
N SER A 58 -19.12 9.24 -49.40
CA SER A 58 -17.68 9.47 -49.23
C SER A 58 -17.41 10.97 -49.15
N ILE A 59 -16.57 11.38 -48.20
CA ILE A 59 -16.08 12.75 -48.10
C ILE A 59 -14.60 12.69 -48.43
N ASP A 60 -14.25 13.15 -49.63
CA ASP A 60 -12.87 13.23 -50.05
C ASP A 60 -12.22 14.46 -49.41
N PHE A 61 -11.41 14.24 -48.39
CA PHE A 61 -10.60 15.28 -47.79
C PHE A 61 -9.31 15.45 -48.62
N ASN A 62 -9.31 16.43 -49.53
CA ASN A 62 -8.09 16.83 -50.22
C ASN A 62 -7.21 17.68 -49.29
N LEU A 63 -6.39 17.01 -48.47
CA LEU A 63 -5.43 17.67 -47.59
C LEU A 63 -4.26 18.25 -48.41
N ARG A 64 -4.42 19.48 -48.87
CA ARG A 64 -3.36 20.21 -49.57
C ARG A 64 -2.40 20.83 -48.56
N LEU A 65 -1.27 20.17 -48.33
CA LEU A 65 -0.14 20.73 -47.55
C LEU A 65 0.36 22.02 -48.22
N SER A 66 -0.10 23.16 -47.70
CA SER A 66 0.18 24.49 -48.28
C SER A 66 1.66 24.84 -48.25
N ASN A 67 2.36 24.59 -47.13
CA ASN A 67 3.77 24.98 -47.01
C ASN A 67 4.55 24.10 -46.01
N LYS A 68 5.51 23.31 -46.53
CA LYS A 68 6.29 22.32 -45.76
C LYS A 68 7.15 22.94 -44.65
N THR A 69 7.58 24.18 -44.80
CA THR A 69 8.44 24.86 -43.80
C THR A 69 7.67 25.17 -42.52
N TYR A 70 6.45 25.67 -42.65
CA TYR A 70 5.57 25.97 -41.50
C TYR A 70 5.09 24.69 -40.83
N PHE A 71 4.79 23.65 -41.61
CA PHE A 71 4.41 22.34 -41.07
C PHE A 71 5.51 21.73 -40.19
N LYS A 72 6.77 21.77 -40.63
CA LYS A 72 7.92 21.32 -39.82
C LYS A 72 8.04 22.13 -38.53
N ARG A 73 7.89 23.45 -38.60
CA ARG A 73 7.97 24.33 -37.44
C ARG A 73 6.86 24.04 -36.42
N CYS A 74 5.63 23.78 -36.88
CA CYS A 74 4.53 23.36 -35.98
C CYS A 74 4.81 22.00 -35.32
N ILE A 75 5.39 21.04 -36.04
CA ILE A 75 5.76 19.74 -35.46
C ILE A 75 6.83 19.91 -34.37
N TYR A 76 7.87 20.70 -34.63
CA TYR A 76 8.92 20.93 -33.62
C TYR A 76 8.38 21.63 -32.37
N VAL A 77 7.49 22.62 -32.52
CA VAL A 77 6.85 23.30 -31.39
C VAL A 77 5.94 22.35 -30.61
N SER A 78 5.18 21.50 -31.30
CA SER A 78 4.32 20.49 -30.66
C SER A 78 5.13 19.49 -29.85
N ILE A 79 6.21 18.95 -30.42
CA ILE A 79 7.12 18.02 -29.72
C ILE A 79 7.77 18.71 -28.51
N PHE A 80 8.20 19.96 -28.66
CA PHE A 80 8.79 20.72 -27.55
C PHE A 80 7.80 20.88 -26.40
N ILE A 81 6.54 21.22 -26.68
CA ILE A 81 5.50 21.35 -25.64
C ILE A 81 5.24 20.00 -24.96
N VAL A 82 5.10 18.93 -25.74
CA VAL A 82 4.82 17.58 -25.22
C VAL A 82 5.95 17.06 -24.33
N VAL A 83 7.20 17.48 -24.55
CA VAL A 83 8.35 17.07 -23.71
C VAL A 83 8.58 18.06 -22.56
N PHE A 84 8.47 19.35 -22.80
CA PHE A 84 8.80 20.38 -21.83
C PHE A 84 7.78 20.46 -20.70
N VAL A 85 6.48 20.34 -21.02
CA VAL A 85 5.41 20.36 -20.03
C VAL A 85 5.55 19.25 -18.99
N PRO A 86 5.69 17.95 -19.33
CA PRO A 86 5.85 16.90 -18.32
C PRO A 86 7.15 17.04 -17.53
N VAL A 87 8.25 17.51 -18.14
CA VAL A 87 9.49 17.79 -17.40
C VAL A 87 9.27 18.88 -16.36
N LEU A 88 8.53 19.94 -16.69
CA LEU A 88 8.18 21.01 -15.76
C LEU A 88 7.25 20.52 -14.64
N VAL A 89 6.27 19.66 -14.96
CA VAL A 89 5.39 19.03 -13.97
C VAL A 89 6.20 18.13 -13.02
N LEU A 90 7.10 17.30 -13.54
CA LEU A 90 7.97 16.45 -12.73
C LEU A 90 8.90 17.26 -11.83
N LEU A 91 9.47 18.35 -12.36
CA LEU A 91 10.31 19.27 -11.59
C LEU A 91 9.53 19.94 -10.46
N MET A 92 8.31 20.41 -10.73
CA MET A 92 7.45 21.01 -9.71
C MET A 92 7.04 19.97 -8.66
N HIS A 93 6.75 18.73 -9.05
CA HIS A 93 6.45 17.65 -8.10
C HIS A 93 7.65 17.36 -7.19
N PHE A 94 8.86 17.28 -7.75
CA PHE A 94 10.09 17.07 -6.99
C PHE A 94 10.40 18.22 -6.02
N LEU A 95 10.13 19.47 -6.43
CA LEU A 95 10.30 20.65 -5.57
C LEU A 95 9.23 20.73 -4.46
N THR A 96 8.00 20.29 -4.74
CA THR A 96 6.90 20.30 -3.77
C THR A 96 7.14 19.28 -2.65
N HIS A 97 7.66 18.09 -2.98
CA HIS A 97 8.00 17.06 -1.98
C HIS A 97 9.08 17.52 -0.98
N LYS A 98 9.98 18.44 -1.36
CA LYS A 98 10.98 18.99 -0.43
C LYS A 98 10.38 19.94 0.61
N LYS A 99 9.21 20.52 0.33
CA LYS A 99 8.58 21.54 1.20
C LYS A 99 7.73 20.94 2.33
N GLU A 100 7.27 19.71 2.22
CA GLU A 100 6.46 19.02 3.27
C GLU A 100 7.26 18.48 4.47
N ILE A 101 8.59 18.61 4.47
CA ILE A 101 9.45 18.11 5.56
C ILE A 101 9.25 18.94 6.85
N GLY A 102 8.80 20.19 6.74
CA GLY A 102 8.58 21.08 7.89
C GLY A 102 7.30 20.79 8.70
N GLU A 103 6.23 20.37 8.03
CA GLU A 103 4.93 20.05 8.66
C GLU A 103 4.93 18.63 9.24
N ASN A 104 5.54 17.67 8.53
CA ASN A 104 5.74 16.28 8.97
C ASN A 104 6.47 16.16 10.33
N SER A 105 7.32 17.13 10.68
CA SER A 105 8.09 17.07 11.93
C SER A 105 7.20 17.09 13.19
N LYS A 106 6.07 17.81 13.15
CA LYS A 106 5.10 17.84 14.26
C LYS A 106 4.32 16.54 14.33
N ASP A 107 3.94 16.00 13.18
CA ASP A 107 3.24 14.73 13.07
C ASP A 107 4.12 13.56 13.54
N LEU A 108 5.42 13.57 13.25
CA LEU A 108 6.37 12.57 13.74
C LEU A 108 6.52 12.60 15.27
N ARG A 109 6.59 13.77 15.88
CA ARG A 109 6.64 13.90 17.34
C ARG A 109 5.36 13.38 17.99
N LEU A 110 4.21 13.75 17.43
CA LEU A 110 2.92 13.27 17.89
C LEU A 110 2.79 11.76 17.74
N ALA A 111 3.13 11.22 16.57
CA ALA A 111 3.10 9.79 16.27
C ALA A 111 4.03 9.00 17.20
N LEU A 112 5.22 9.51 17.48
CA LEU A 112 6.15 8.88 18.43
C LEU A 112 5.57 8.87 19.85
N SER A 113 5.03 10.01 20.31
CA SER A 113 4.43 10.12 21.64
C SER A 113 3.23 9.16 21.78
N GLN A 114 2.40 9.04 20.75
CA GLN A 114 1.29 8.09 20.68
C GLN A 114 1.77 6.63 20.65
N ALA A 115 2.85 6.34 19.93
CA ALA A 115 3.45 5.00 19.90
C ALA A 115 4.00 4.60 21.27
N LEU A 116 4.60 5.52 22.03
CA LEU A 116 5.04 5.25 23.40
C LEU A 116 3.85 5.08 24.35
N LEU A 117 2.80 5.88 24.19
CA LEU A 117 1.56 5.73 24.95
C LEU A 117 0.87 4.37 24.71
N PHE A 118 1.01 3.79 23.52
CA PHE A 118 0.55 2.42 23.25
C PHE A 118 1.23 1.40 24.17
N PHE A 119 2.53 1.52 24.42
CA PHE A 119 3.21 0.64 25.38
C PHE A 119 2.68 0.81 26.79
N ASP A 120 2.52 2.05 27.25
CA ASP A 120 1.89 2.33 28.54
C ASP A 120 0.52 1.67 28.66
N ALA A 121 -0.27 1.68 27.58
CA ALA A 121 -1.57 1.07 27.54
C ALA A 121 -1.49 -0.45 27.69
N GLN A 122 -0.39 -1.09 27.29
CA GLN A 122 -0.20 -2.54 27.37
C GLN A 122 0.40 -3.01 28.70
N LYS A 123 0.79 -2.12 29.62
CA LYS A 123 1.37 -2.49 30.92
C LYS A 123 0.39 -3.31 31.76
N SER A 124 0.87 -4.42 32.30
CA SER A 124 0.18 -5.24 33.29
C SER A 124 0.89 -5.15 34.64
N GLY A 125 0.26 -5.61 35.72
CA GLY A 125 0.81 -5.61 37.07
C GLY A 125 0.34 -4.42 37.90
N HIS A 126 1.22 -3.95 38.78
CA HIS A 126 0.97 -2.77 39.63
C HIS A 126 1.28 -1.48 38.85
N LEU A 127 0.24 -0.77 38.41
CA LEU A 127 0.40 0.51 37.73
C LEU A 127 0.49 1.64 38.77
N GLN A 128 1.32 2.64 38.47
CA GLN A 128 1.39 3.86 39.28
C GLN A 128 0.08 4.65 39.15
N GLN A 129 -0.43 5.20 40.26
CA GLN A 129 -1.70 5.94 40.29
C GLN A 129 -1.68 7.26 39.48
N ASN A 130 -0.50 7.75 39.11
CA ASN A 130 -0.32 8.95 38.28
C ASN A 130 0.05 8.63 36.82
N SER A 131 -0.38 7.47 36.29
CA SER A 131 -0.14 7.13 34.90
C SER A 131 -0.91 8.05 33.95
N THR A 132 -0.35 8.31 32.76
CA THR A 132 -0.98 9.10 31.70
C THR A 132 -2.30 8.49 31.21
N ILE A 133 -2.53 7.20 31.48
CA ILE A 133 -3.66 6.42 30.99
C ILE A 133 -4.64 6.13 32.12
N ASN A 134 -5.74 6.87 32.12
CA ASN A 134 -6.78 6.82 33.16
C ASN A 134 -7.72 5.61 33.09
N PHE A 135 -7.82 4.94 31.94
CA PHE A 135 -8.70 3.78 31.76
C PHE A 135 -8.02 2.45 32.14
N ARG A 136 -6.72 2.47 32.45
CA ARG A 136 -5.96 1.30 32.89
C ARG A 136 -5.82 1.30 34.41
N GLY A 137 -5.86 0.12 35.00
CA GLY A 137 -5.65 -0.10 36.43
C GLY A 137 -4.81 -1.34 36.68
N ASN A 138 -4.59 -1.65 37.95
CA ASN A 138 -3.83 -2.84 38.36
C ASN A 138 -4.45 -4.12 37.79
N SER A 139 -3.64 -4.97 37.16
CA SER A 139 -4.11 -6.21 36.52
C SER A 139 -3.07 -7.33 36.62
N GLY A 140 -3.47 -8.60 36.50
CA GLY A 140 -2.51 -9.73 36.50
C GLY A 140 -1.71 -9.88 37.79
N LEU A 141 -2.31 -9.56 38.96
CA LEU A 141 -1.64 -9.57 40.27
C LEU A 141 -1.38 -10.99 40.84
N ASN A 142 -2.02 -11.97 40.23
CA ASN A 142 -1.91 -13.39 40.60
C ASN A 142 -1.17 -14.20 39.52
N ASP A 143 -0.56 -13.55 38.54
CA ASP A 143 0.17 -14.23 37.47
C ASP A 143 1.36 -15.00 38.06
N GLY A 144 1.41 -16.30 37.81
CA GLY A 144 2.45 -17.21 38.32
C GLY A 144 2.24 -17.72 39.75
N LYS A 145 1.13 -17.33 40.41
CA LYS A 145 0.68 -17.90 41.69
C LYS A 145 -0.35 -19.00 41.43
N ASP A 146 0.12 -20.17 41.01
CA ASP A 146 -0.75 -21.35 40.84
C ASP A 146 -0.22 -22.54 41.65
N GLY A 147 -1.10 -23.09 42.49
CA GLY A 147 -0.85 -24.24 43.36
C GLY A 147 0.44 -24.15 44.19
N ASN A 148 1.46 -24.91 43.75
CA ASN A 148 2.75 -25.08 44.43
C ASN A 148 3.90 -24.28 43.81
N THR A 149 3.63 -23.50 42.77
CA THR A 149 4.60 -22.65 42.09
C THR A 149 4.38 -21.20 42.51
N ASN A 150 5.37 -20.62 43.19
CA ASN A 150 5.39 -19.21 43.56
C ASN A 150 6.34 -18.45 42.61
N ALA A 151 6.01 -18.43 41.32
CA ALA A 151 6.73 -17.57 40.37
C ALA A 151 6.06 -16.20 40.37
N ASP A 152 6.78 -15.15 40.74
CA ASP A 152 6.25 -13.79 40.64
C ASP A 152 6.33 -13.32 39.18
N LEU A 153 5.24 -13.54 38.42
CA LEU A 153 5.12 -13.14 37.02
C LEU A 153 4.26 -11.88 36.85
N VAL A 154 4.08 -11.11 37.93
CA VAL A 154 3.39 -9.83 37.92
C VAL A 154 4.23 -8.81 37.14
N GLY A 155 3.59 -8.03 36.26
CA GLY A 155 4.27 -7.04 35.42
C GLY A 155 4.44 -7.46 33.96
N GLY A 156 5.16 -6.64 33.19
CA GLY A 156 5.37 -6.82 31.75
C GLY A 156 4.21 -6.27 30.90
N PHE A 157 4.18 -6.66 29.63
CA PHE A 157 3.23 -6.19 28.63
C PHE A 157 2.28 -7.29 28.16
N TYR A 158 1.04 -6.92 27.84
CA TYR A 158 0.16 -7.75 27.04
C TYR A 158 0.57 -7.69 25.58
N ASP A 159 0.58 -8.85 24.92
CA ASP A 159 1.09 -8.97 23.55
C ASP A 159 0.19 -8.29 22.52
N SER A 160 -1.12 -8.31 22.75
CA SER A 160 -2.11 -7.82 21.78
C SER A 160 -3.39 -7.34 22.50
N GLY A 161 -4.56 -7.50 21.88
CA GLY A 161 -5.87 -7.14 22.44
C GLY A 161 -6.42 -8.11 23.48
N ASN A 162 -5.69 -9.19 23.78
CA ASN A 162 -6.00 -10.12 24.87
C ASN A 162 -5.07 -9.86 26.08
N ASN A 163 -5.34 -10.53 27.20
CA ASN A 163 -4.54 -10.39 28.41
C ASN A 163 -3.41 -11.44 28.50
N ILE A 164 -2.96 -11.98 27.36
CA ILE A 164 -1.89 -12.97 27.30
C ILE A 164 -0.55 -12.26 27.19
N LYS A 165 0.45 -12.75 27.92
CA LYS A 165 1.81 -12.24 27.91
C LYS A 165 2.71 -13.22 27.16
N PHE A 166 3.23 -12.79 26.02
CA PHE A 166 4.21 -13.56 25.27
C PHE A 166 5.60 -12.96 25.47
N SER A 167 6.49 -13.73 26.12
CA SER A 167 7.85 -13.28 26.43
C SER A 167 8.69 -13.05 25.17
N PHE A 168 8.51 -13.88 24.13
CA PHE A 168 9.31 -13.81 22.90
C PHE A 168 9.03 -12.54 22.10
N SER A 169 7.76 -12.24 21.83
CA SER A 169 7.35 -11.02 21.11
C SER A 169 7.69 -9.78 21.92
N THR A 170 7.51 -9.81 23.24
CA THR A 170 7.93 -8.72 24.13
C THR A 170 9.44 -8.49 24.04
N ALA A 171 10.26 -9.54 24.14
CA ALA A 171 11.72 -9.43 24.04
C ALA A 171 12.18 -8.88 22.69
N TYR A 172 11.56 -9.32 21.59
CA TYR A 172 11.84 -8.80 20.25
C TYR A 172 11.54 -7.30 20.15
N THR A 173 10.34 -6.89 20.57
CA THR A 173 9.90 -5.49 20.53
C THR A 173 10.81 -4.60 21.38
N VAL A 174 11.19 -5.06 22.57
CA VAL A 174 12.08 -4.32 23.48
C VAL A 174 13.49 -4.20 22.93
N THR A 175 13.98 -5.22 22.22
CA THR A 175 15.28 -5.17 21.55
C THR A 175 15.29 -4.10 20.47
N LEU A 176 14.26 -4.07 19.62
CA LEU A 176 14.11 -3.01 18.61
C LEU A 176 13.98 -1.63 19.25
N LEU A 177 13.13 -1.49 20.27
CA LEU A 177 12.96 -0.22 20.97
C LEU A 177 14.28 0.27 21.57
N SER A 178 15.04 -0.62 22.20
CA SER A 178 16.36 -0.33 22.76
C SER A 178 17.36 0.09 21.69
N TRP A 179 17.37 -0.59 20.54
CA TRP A 179 18.21 -0.18 19.40
C TRP A 179 17.84 1.22 18.93
N THR A 180 16.56 1.55 18.80
CA THR A 180 16.16 2.91 18.39
C THR A 180 16.65 3.99 19.37
N VAL A 181 16.66 3.69 20.68
CA VAL A 181 17.14 4.63 21.70
C VAL A 181 18.65 4.81 21.62
N VAL A 182 19.41 3.75 21.31
CA VAL A 182 20.87 3.83 21.12
C VAL A 182 21.20 4.69 19.90
N GLU A 183 20.53 4.44 18.77
CA GLU A 183 20.79 5.13 17.52
C GLU A 183 20.34 6.60 17.55
N TYR A 184 19.12 6.85 18.06
CA TYR A 184 18.46 8.15 17.97
C TYR A 184 18.33 8.87 19.32
N LYS A 185 19.22 8.58 20.28
CA LYS A 185 19.19 9.13 21.65
C LYS A 185 18.95 10.64 21.70
N GLN A 186 19.67 11.40 20.88
CA GLN A 186 19.54 12.87 20.84
C GLN A 186 18.15 13.30 20.37
N LYS A 187 17.57 12.61 19.40
CA LYS A 187 16.21 12.93 18.91
C LYS A 187 15.15 12.66 19.96
N TYR A 188 15.26 11.56 20.71
CA TYR A 188 14.37 11.31 21.84
C TYR A 188 14.51 12.39 22.93
N ALA A 189 15.72 12.90 23.17
CA ALA A 189 15.96 14.00 24.12
C ALA A 189 15.34 15.31 23.63
N ASP A 190 15.53 15.67 22.36
CA ASP A 190 14.97 16.87 21.73
C ASP A 190 13.43 16.89 21.79
N ILE A 191 12.80 15.71 21.71
CA ILE A 191 11.34 15.55 21.76
C ILE A 191 10.82 15.58 23.21
N GLY A 192 11.65 15.23 24.19
CA GLY A 192 11.29 15.12 25.60
C GLY A 192 10.81 13.72 26.03
N GLU A 193 10.94 12.71 25.16
CA GLU A 193 10.41 11.35 25.36
C GLU A 193 11.48 10.33 25.78
N LEU A 194 12.74 10.77 25.95
CA LEU A 194 13.87 9.89 26.27
C LEU A 194 13.69 9.11 27.58
N ASP A 195 13.10 9.71 28.60
CA ASP A 195 12.93 9.03 29.88
C ASP A 195 11.69 8.11 29.87
N HIS A 196 10.63 8.51 29.16
CA HIS A 196 9.46 7.67 28.94
C HIS A 196 9.80 6.36 28.21
N VAL A 197 10.56 6.42 27.11
CA VAL A 197 10.97 5.21 26.38
C VAL A 197 11.89 4.31 27.22
N LYS A 198 12.77 4.88 28.05
CA LYS A 198 13.59 4.09 28.99
C LYS A 198 12.73 3.39 30.03
N ASP A 199 11.71 4.06 30.54
CA ASP A 199 10.81 3.47 31.54
C ASP A 199 9.96 2.35 30.95
N ILE A 200 9.54 2.48 29.68
CA ILE A 200 8.93 1.37 28.92
C ILE A 200 9.90 0.18 28.83
N ILE A 201 11.16 0.41 28.44
CA ILE A 201 12.17 -0.65 28.33
C ILE A 201 12.41 -1.32 29.69
N LYS A 202 12.58 -0.55 30.77
CA LYS A 202 12.74 -1.08 32.13
C LYS A 202 11.56 -1.95 32.55
N TRP A 203 10.33 -1.50 32.26
CA TRP A 203 9.12 -2.26 32.58
C TRP A 203 9.09 -3.62 31.87
N ALA A 204 9.56 -3.66 30.62
CA ALA A 204 9.62 -4.89 29.84
C ALA A 204 10.63 -5.90 30.40
N VAL A 205 11.75 -5.42 30.92
CA VAL A 205 12.80 -6.28 31.47
C VAL A 205 12.29 -7.08 32.68
N ILE A 206 11.26 -6.61 33.39
CA ILE A 206 10.64 -7.34 34.51
C ILE A 206 10.19 -8.74 34.06
N ILE A 207 9.47 -8.84 32.94
CA ILE A 207 9.00 -10.16 32.47
C ILE A 207 10.14 -11.02 31.92
N CYS A 208 11.11 -10.43 31.22
CA CYS A 208 12.26 -11.17 30.69
C CYS A 208 13.16 -11.70 31.80
N SER A 209 13.37 -10.93 32.87
CA SER A 209 14.16 -11.35 34.04
C SER A 209 13.49 -12.54 34.74
N ASN A 210 12.18 -12.47 34.98
CA ASN A 210 11.46 -13.56 35.65
C ASN A 210 11.36 -14.82 34.77
N PHE A 211 11.29 -14.66 33.44
CA PHE A 211 11.25 -15.79 32.50
C PHE A 211 12.62 -16.47 32.32
N SER A 212 13.73 -15.77 32.52
CA SER A 212 15.08 -16.36 32.48
C SER A 212 15.31 -17.44 33.55
N SER A 213 14.52 -17.41 34.64
CA SER A 213 14.51 -18.48 35.65
C SER A 213 13.76 -19.75 35.21
N LEU A 214 12.99 -19.69 34.12
CA LEU A 214 12.21 -20.79 33.53
C LEU A 214 12.75 -21.11 32.11
N GLN A 215 14.01 -21.52 32.05
CA GLN A 215 14.56 -22.48 31.09
C GLN A 215 14.08 -22.40 29.61
N ILE A 216 14.41 -21.32 28.89
CA ILE A 216 14.71 -21.40 27.44
C ILE A 216 15.93 -20.53 27.14
N GLN A 217 17.08 -21.19 27.02
CA GLN A 217 18.32 -20.63 26.53
C GLN A 217 18.32 -20.71 24.99
N ALA A 218 17.84 -19.68 24.30
CA ALA A 218 18.05 -19.52 22.87
C ALA A 218 17.99 -18.04 22.43
N GLN A 219 19.17 -17.49 22.12
CA GLN A 219 19.43 -16.50 21.06
C GLN A 219 19.00 -15.02 21.20
N ILE A 220 18.56 -14.51 22.37
CA ILE A 220 18.35 -13.05 22.57
C ILE A 220 19.11 -12.52 23.80
N GLN A 221 20.21 -13.17 24.18
CA GLN A 221 20.96 -12.81 25.39
C GLN A 221 21.96 -11.65 25.27
N PRO A 222 22.56 -11.29 24.10
CA PRO A 222 23.57 -10.23 24.14
C PRO A 222 23.00 -8.80 24.17
N PHE A 223 21.69 -8.58 23.98
CA PHE A 223 21.14 -7.22 23.87
C PHE A 223 20.35 -6.72 25.10
N CYS A 224 19.78 -7.61 25.92
CA CYS A 224 19.06 -7.20 27.14
C CYS A 224 19.99 -6.85 28.33
N ILE A 225 21.29 -7.16 28.22
CA ILE A 225 22.28 -6.91 29.25
C ILE A 225 23.41 -6.08 28.63
N LEU A 226 23.21 -4.78 28.49
CA LEU A 226 24.33 -3.85 28.30
C LEU A 226 24.30 -2.86 29.47
N ARG A 227 25.12 -3.20 30.47
CA ARG A 227 25.69 -2.28 31.46
C ARG A 227 27.11 -1.98 31.01
#